data_AF-A0A351R7V2-F1
#
_entry.id   AF-A0A351R7V2-F1
#
_cell.length_a   1.000
_cell.length_b   1.000
_cell.length_c   1.000
_cell.angle_alpha   90.00
_cell.angle_beta   90.00
_cell.angle_gamma   90.00
#
_symmetry.space_group_name_H-M   'P 1'
#
loop_
_entity.id
_entity.type
_entity.pdbx_description
1 polymer ?
#
loop_
_entity_poly.entity_id
_entity_poly.type
_entity_poly.pdbx_seq_one_letter_code
_entity_poly.pdbx_strand_id
1 'polypeptide(L)'
;MSIVFDENLDLFCLETANTSYIIGLADHRTFVGHVYYGKRVRGQDLRYLLRTGEAPFVPSENERERCSFYDTFPSEYSGNGVGDYRESSIAVRTQDGQHAVMPTYVSYEITDQKPELPGLPSAFDRENTAQTLILHCRDEVLQLDVDLYYTVFEENDMITRSVRICNHSKEAVYLT
;
A
#
# COMPACT_ATOMS: atom_id res chain seq x y z
N MET A 1 2.66 -21.21 -1.57
CA MET A 1 2.72 -20.00 -0.71
C MET A 1 2.98 -18.85 -1.66
N SER A 2 1.93 -18.11 -1.96
CA SER A 2 1.87 -17.06 -2.96
C SER A 2 2.30 -15.70 -2.40
N ILE A 3 2.35 -15.51 -1.08
CA ILE A 3 2.77 -14.24 -0.47
C ILE A 3 3.91 -14.48 0.51
N VAL A 4 5.00 -13.71 0.36
CA VAL A 4 6.17 -13.75 1.24
C VAL A 4 6.62 -12.33 1.56
N PHE A 5 6.98 -12.06 2.82
CA PHE A 5 7.69 -10.83 3.21
C PHE A 5 9.17 -11.14 3.43
N ASP A 6 10.05 -10.51 2.65
CA ASP A 6 11.49 -10.54 2.86
C ASP A 6 11.88 -9.41 3.82
N GLU A 7 12.08 -9.75 5.09
CA GLU A 7 12.42 -8.78 6.14
C GLU A 7 13.78 -8.09 5.94
N ASN A 8 14.70 -8.70 5.19
CA ASN A 8 16.03 -8.11 4.94
C ASN A 8 15.95 -7.02 3.85
N LEU A 9 15.02 -7.17 2.93
CA LEU A 9 14.80 -6.26 1.82
C LEU A 9 13.58 -5.35 2.02
N ASP A 10 12.77 -5.58 3.07
CA ASP A 10 11.50 -4.90 3.26
C ASP A 10 10.58 -4.99 2.04
N LEU A 11 10.52 -6.16 1.40
CA LEU A 11 9.73 -6.43 0.21
C LEU A 11 8.62 -7.46 0.49
N PHE A 12 7.39 -7.13 0.15
CA PHE A 12 6.30 -8.09 0.00
C PHE A 12 6.26 -8.57 -1.45
N CYS A 13 6.42 -9.88 -1.64
CA CYS A 13 6.38 -10.54 -2.94
C CYS A 13 5.06 -11.33 -3.03
N LEU A 14 4.18 -10.90 -3.94
CA LEU A 14 2.91 -11.56 -4.26
C LEU A 14 3.08 -12.25 -5.61
N GLU A 15 3.04 -13.56 -5.59
CA GLU A 15 3.39 -14.45 -6.68
C GLU A 15 2.17 -15.27 -7.10
N THR A 16 1.84 -15.18 -8.38
CA THR A 16 0.89 -16.08 -9.03
C THR A 16 1.67 -17.13 -9.85
N ALA A 17 0.98 -17.96 -10.64
CA ALA A 17 1.64 -18.90 -11.53
C ALA A 17 2.67 -18.21 -12.45
N ASN A 18 2.31 -17.07 -13.05
CA ASN A 18 3.06 -16.41 -14.12
C ASN A 18 3.34 -14.92 -13.89
N THR A 19 2.88 -14.33 -12.78
CA THR A 19 2.98 -12.89 -12.50
C THR A 19 3.54 -12.63 -11.09
N SER A 20 4.40 -11.62 -10.98
CA SER A 20 4.87 -11.08 -9.70
C SER A 20 4.32 -9.68 -9.50
N TYR A 21 3.81 -9.40 -8.30
CA TYR A 21 3.47 -8.07 -7.81
C TYR A 21 4.31 -7.83 -6.55
N ILE A 22 5.10 -6.78 -6.54
CA ILE A 22 6.08 -6.52 -5.48
C ILE A 22 5.82 -5.15 -4.89
N ILE A 23 5.69 -5.13 -3.57
CA ILE A 23 5.51 -3.94 -2.74
C ILE A 23 6.75 -3.81 -1.87
N GLY A 24 7.30 -2.61 -1.73
CA GLY A 24 8.47 -2.35 -0.92
C GLY A 24 8.21 -1.25 0.08
N LEU A 25 8.80 -1.38 1.28
CA LEU A 25 8.74 -0.32 2.28
C LEU A 25 9.99 0.56 2.17
N ALA A 26 9.78 1.87 2.18
CA ALA A 26 10.83 2.87 2.09
C ALA A 26 10.87 3.76 3.35
N ASP A 27 12.04 4.38 3.56
CA ASP A 27 12.27 5.34 4.64
C ASP A 27 11.90 4.80 6.03
N HIS A 28 12.71 3.89 6.56
CA HIS A 28 12.47 3.23 7.86
C HIS A 28 11.08 2.57 7.97
N ARG A 29 10.61 1.96 6.88
CA ARG A 29 9.29 1.36 6.74
C ARG A 29 8.11 2.35 6.88
N THR A 30 8.30 3.62 6.56
CA THR A 30 7.22 4.63 6.63
C THR A 30 6.31 4.59 5.40
N PHE A 31 6.90 4.50 4.21
CA PHE A 31 6.16 4.62 2.94
C PHE A 31 6.02 3.28 2.23
N VAL A 32 4.81 3.00 1.73
CA VAL A 32 4.47 1.79 0.98
C VAL A 32 4.57 2.07 -0.51
N GLY A 33 5.59 1.50 -1.16
CA GLY A 33 5.89 1.72 -2.57
C GLY A 33 5.58 0.53 -3.46
N HIS A 34 5.05 0.81 -4.64
CA HIS A 34 4.95 -0.08 -5.77
C HIS A 34 6.32 -0.29 -6.40
N VAL A 35 6.82 -1.52 -6.35
CA VAL A 35 8.14 -1.88 -6.90
C VAL A 35 7.99 -2.41 -8.31
N TYR A 36 7.06 -3.36 -8.51
CA TYR A 36 6.92 -4.06 -9.77
C TYR A 36 5.55 -4.73 -9.90
N TYR A 37 4.98 -4.73 -11.10
CA TYR A 37 3.92 -5.65 -11.48
C TYR A 37 4.10 -6.10 -12.93
N GLY A 38 4.16 -7.41 -13.13
CA GLY A 38 4.34 -7.97 -14.47
C GLY A 38 4.80 -9.42 -14.43
N LYS A 39 5.45 -9.86 -15.53
CA LYS A 39 5.94 -11.23 -15.68
C LYS A 39 6.71 -11.69 -14.44
N ARG A 40 6.45 -12.92 -14.02
CA ARG A 40 7.11 -13.53 -12.86
C ARG A 40 8.62 -13.32 -12.88
N VAL A 41 9.14 -12.73 -11.82
CA VAL A 41 10.57 -12.47 -11.62
C VAL A 41 11.14 -13.46 -10.61
N ARG A 42 12.45 -13.71 -10.70
CA ARG A 42 13.14 -14.53 -9.70
C ARG A 42 13.44 -13.67 -8.48
N GLY A 43 13.54 -14.31 -7.31
CA GLY A 43 13.94 -13.63 -6.07
C GLY A 43 15.29 -12.94 -6.23
N GLN A 44 15.26 -11.61 -6.24
CA GLN A 44 16.41 -10.73 -6.37
C GLN A 44 16.08 -9.40 -5.69
N ASP A 45 17.11 -8.61 -5.36
CA ASP A 45 16.90 -7.27 -4.82
C ASP A 45 16.35 -6.34 -5.89
N LEU A 46 15.08 -5.95 -5.74
CA LEU A 46 14.36 -5.06 -6.66
C LEU A 46 14.12 -3.66 -6.05
N ARG A 47 14.66 -3.37 -4.86
CA ARG A 47 14.44 -2.07 -4.18
C ARG A 47 14.90 -0.88 -5.00
N TYR A 48 15.87 -1.06 -5.90
CA TYR A 48 16.32 -0.01 -6.81
C TYR A 48 15.19 0.59 -7.67
N LEU A 49 14.11 -0.17 -7.93
CA LEU A 49 12.94 0.32 -8.67
C LEU A 49 12.12 1.35 -7.89
N LEU A 50 12.28 1.44 -6.56
CA LEU A 50 11.71 2.52 -5.75
C LEU A 50 12.45 3.85 -5.94
N ARG A 51 13.65 3.83 -6.55
CA ARG A 51 14.47 5.02 -6.85
C ARG A 51 14.79 5.88 -5.61
N THR A 52 14.88 5.26 -4.43
CA THR A 52 15.12 5.95 -3.14
C THR A 52 16.58 6.37 -2.93
N GLY A 53 17.51 5.77 -3.67
CA GLY A 53 18.96 6.07 -3.62
C GLY A 53 19.42 7.20 -4.55
N GLU A 54 18.49 7.93 -5.16
CA GLU A 54 18.76 9.06 -6.05
C GLU A 54 17.87 10.25 -5.71
N ALA A 55 18.26 11.44 -6.18
CA ALA A 55 17.50 12.67 -5.92
C ALA A 55 16.03 12.51 -6.38
N PRO A 56 15.04 12.94 -5.56
CA PRO A 56 15.16 13.85 -4.41
C PRO A 56 15.56 13.22 -3.07
N PHE A 57 15.85 11.91 -3.04
CA PHE A 57 16.10 11.08 -1.86
C PHE A 57 14.87 10.95 -0.94
N VAL A 58 14.93 10.01 0.01
CA VAL A 58 13.89 9.83 1.01
C VAL A 58 13.87 10.98 2.03
N PRO A 59 12.72 11.26 2.68
CA PRO A 59 12.59 12.35 3.66
C PRO A 59 13.59 12.33 4.82
N SER A 60 13.99 11.16 5.32
CA SER A 60 15.03 11.06 6.36
C SER A 60 16.43 11.50 5.93
N GLU A 61 16.74 11.44 4.63
CA GLU A 61 18.03 11.84 4.08
C GLU A 61 18.02 13.29 3.57
N ASN A 62 16.86 13.80 3.15
CA ASN A 62 16.68 15.16 2.67
C ASN A 62 15.50 15.87 3.35
N GLU A 63 15.68 16.23 4.62
CA GLU A 63 14.63 16.88 5.41
C GLU A 63 14.20 18.26 4.89
N ARG A 64 15.06 18.93 4.10
CA ARG A 64 14.77 20.27 3.56
C ARG A 64 13.71 20.25 2.46
N GLU A 65 13.54 19.12 1.77
CA GLU A 65 12.65 19.00 0.61
C GLU A 65 12.00 17.62 0.58
N ARG A 66 10.73 17.55 1.01
CA ARG A 66 9.94 16.31 1.08
C ARG A 66 8.91 16.19 -0.05
N CYS A 67 8.44 17.30 -0.60
CA CYS A 67 7.37 17.30 -1.59
C CYS A 67 7.82 16.63 -2.88
N SER A 68 9.07 16.88 -3.30
CA SER A 68 9.63 16.24 -4.49
C SER A 68 9.64 14.71 -4.36
N PHE A 69 9.93 14.18 -3.17
CA PHE A 69 9.85 12.75 -2.91
C PHE A 69 8.41 12.25 -3.01
N TYR A 70 7.46 12.93 -2.36
CA TYR A 70 6.05 12.55 -2.42
C TYR A 70 5.49 12.54 -3.85
N ASP A 71 5.87 13.52 -4.67
CA ASP A 71 5.42 13.67 -6.06
C ASP A 71 6.04 12.63 -7.02
N THR A 72 7.14 12.00 -6.64
CA THR A 72 7.86 11.05 -7.52
C THR A 72 7.84 9.61 -7.03
N PHE A 73 7.69 9.38 -5.72
CA PHE A 73 7.66 8.05 -5.13
C PHE A 73 6.49 7.24 -5.70
N PRO A 74 6.70 5.98 -6.12
CA PRO A 74 5.65 5.16 -6.71
C PRO A 74 4.77 4.58 -5.59
N SER A 75 3.90 5.35 -4.97
CA SER A 75 3.07 4.90 -3.84
C SER A 75 2.08 3.80 -4.22
N GLU A 76 1.88 2.79 -3.35
CA GLU A 76 0.81 1.79 -3.53
C GLU A 76 -0.59 2.38 -3.37
N TYR A 77 -0.74 3.35 -2.45
CA TYR A 77 -1.99 4.03 -2.16
C TYR A 77 -1.72 5.49 -1.78
N SER A 78 -1.81 6.38 -2.77
CA SER A 78 -1.49 7.81 -2.62
C SER A 78 -2.62 8.56 -1.90
N GLY A 79 -2.23 9.41 -0.94
CA GLY A 79 -3.12 10.39 -0.32
C GLY A 79 -3.18 11.71 -1.10
N ASN A 80 -3.89 12.71 -0.55
CA ASN A 80 -4.04 14.03 -1.17
C ASN A 80 -3.49 15.15 -0.27
N GLY A 81 -3.11 16.29 -0.86
CA GLY A 81 -2.87 17.54 -0.14
C GLY A 81 -1.58 17.61 0.71
N VAL A 82 -0.66 16.66 0.54
CA VAL A 82 0.58 16.55 1.35
C VAL A 82 1.88 16.69 0.54
N GLY A 83 1.80 17.09 -0.74
CA GLY A 83 2.96 17.37 -1.59
C GLY A 83 3.12 16.45 -2.80
N ASP A 84 2.35 15.37 -2.89
CA ASP A 84 2.13 14.64 -4.15
C ASP A 84 1.06 15.40 -4.96
N TYR A 85 1.42 15.87 -6.16
CA TYR A 85 0.53 16.65 -7.03
C TYR A 85 -0.14 15.81 -8.12
N ARG A 86 0.13 14.50 -8.15
CA ARG A 86 -0.54 13.55 -9.06
C ARG A 86 -1.96 13.25 -8.56
N GLU A 87 -2.69 12.45 -9.33
CA GLU A 87 -4.01 11.96 -8.92
C GLU A 87 -3.88 11.03 -7.70
N SER A 88 -4.62 11.34 -6.63
CA SER A 88 -4.59 10.61 -5.37
C SER A 88 -5.53 9.40 -5.40
N SER A 89 -5.14 8.31 -4.74
CA SER A 89 -5.99 7.12 -4.55
C SER A 89 -7.12 7.36 -3.53
N ILE A 90 -6.86 8.24 -2.56
CA ILE A 90 -7.83 8.71 -1.57
C ILE A 90 -7.72 10.22 -1.45
N ALA A 91 -8.86 10.90 -1.41
CA ALA A 91 -8.95 12.27 -0.98
C ALA A 91 -9.93 12.39 0.19
N VAL A 92 -9.56 13.22 1.17
CA VAL A 92 -10.41 13.50 2.32
C VAL A 92 -10.63 14.99 2.51
N ARG A 93 -11.71 15.30 3.21
CA ARG A 93 -12.00 16.61 3.77
C ARG A 93 -12.37 16.46 5.25
N THR A 94 -11.71 17.19 6.13
CA THR A 94 -12.08 17.25 7.55
C THR A 94 -13.33 18.11 7.74
N GLN A 95 -13.95 18.03 8.92
CA GLN A 95 -15.06 18.91 9.31
C GLN A 95 -14.71 20.40 9.21
N ASP A 96 -13.46 20.77 9.49
CA ASP A 96 -12.95 22.14 9.39
C ASP A 96 -12.60 22.56 7.96
N GLY A 97 -12.80 21.68 6.98
CA GLY A 97 -12.56 21.95 5.56
C GLY A 97 -11.10 21.79 5.11
N GLN A 98 -10.25 21.13 5.90
CA GLN A 98 -8.88 20.82 5.50
C GLN A 98 -8.87 19.62 4.55
N HIS A 99 -7.97 19.65 3.58
CA HIS A 99 -7.82 18.62 2.54
C HIS A 99 -6.41 18.06 2.57
N ALA A 100 -6.17 17.08 3.44
CA ALA A 100 -4.89 16.39 3.50
C ALA A 100 -5.10 14.99 4.09
N VAL A 101 -4.47 13.97 3.53
CA VAL A 101 -4.31 12.65 4.14
C VAL A 101 -3.01 12.03 3.65
N MET A 102 -2.28 11.36 4.53
CA MET A 102 -1.08 10.59 4.19
C MET A 102 -1.04 9.31 5.01
N PRO A 103 -1.62 8.20 4.50
CA PRO A 103 -1.52 6.91 5.18
C PRO A 103 -0.06 6.45 5.17
N THR A 104 0.51 6.24 6.36
CA THR A 104 1.85 5.66 6.53
C THR A 104 1.76 4.26 7.10
N TYR A 105 2.71 3.40 6.77
CA TYR A 105 2.71 2.01 7.19
C TYR A 105 2.83 1.86 8.71
N VAL A 106 2.10 0.89 9.28
CA VAL A 106 2.12 0.54 10.70
C VAL A 106 2.55 -0.92 10.87
N SER A 107 1.87 -1.85 10.20
CA SER A 107 2.11 -3.28 10.32
C SER A 107 1.51 -4.04 9.12
N TYR A 108 1.63 -5.36 9.12
CA TYR A 108 1.00 -6.23 8.13
C TYR A 108 0.48 -7.52 8.76
N GLU A 109 -0.42 -8.17 8.04
CA GLU A 109 -0.90 -9.53 8.29
C GLU A 109 -0.93 -10.32 6.97
N ILE A 110 -0.54 -11.60 7.00
CA ILE A 110 -0.74 -12.53 5.88
C ILE A 110 -1.66 -13.65 6.35
N THR A 111 -2.75 -13.89 5.63
CA THR A 111 -3.76 -14.88 5.96
C THR A 111 -4.01 -15.83 4.80
N ASP A 112 -4.45 -17.06 5.09
CA ASP A 112 -4.81 -18.07 4.07
C ASP A 112 -6.29 -17.97 3.66
N GLN A 113 -6.86 -16.76 3.70
CA GLN A 113 -8.28 -16.54 3.43
C GLN A 113 -8.50 -15.29 2.57
N LYS A 114 -9.48 -15.35 1.68
CA LYS A 114 -10.06 -14.17 1.03
C LYS A 114 -11.12 -13.56 1.97
N PRO A 115 -10.89 -12.39 2.58
CA PRO A 115 -11.89 -11.78 3.46
C PRO A 115 -13.16 -11.39 2.69
N GLU A 116 -14.31 -11.53 3.34
CA GLU A 116 -15.58 -11.00 2.83
C GLU A 116 -15.61 -9.47 2.90
N LEU A 117 -16.34 -8.85 1.99
CA LEU A 117 -16.61 -7.40 1.99
C LEU A 117 -18.09 -7.18 2.30
N PRO A 118 -18.47 -6.93 3.57
CA PRO A 118 -19.87 -6.87 3.97
C PRO A 118 -20.69 -5.87 3.14
N GLY A 119 -21.78 -6.34 2.54
CA GLY A 119 -22.66 -5.53 1.70
C GLY A 119 -22.17 -5.27 0.28
N LEU A 120 -21.02 -5.83 -0.13
CA LEU A 120 -20.46 -5.67 -1.47
C LEU A 120 -20.22 -7.04 -2.13
N PRO A 121 -20.41 -7.17 -3.46
CA PRO A 121 -19.97 -8.34 -4.19
C PRO A 121 -18.44 -8.38 -4.24
N SER A 122 -17.84 -9.56 -4.07
CA SER A 122 -16.39 -9.75 -4.19
C SER A 122 -16.05 -11.11 -4.80
N ALA A 123 -14.83 -11.23 -5.34
CA ALA A 123 -14.25 -12.55 -5.63
C ALA A 123 -14.25 -13.40 -4.35
N PHE A 124 -14.51 -14.69 -4.51
CA PHE A 124 -14.53 -15.68 -3.44
C PHE A 124 -13.58 -16.82 -3.80
N ASP A 125 -13.02 -17.44 -2.78
CA ASP A 125 -12.13 -18.58 -2.93
C ASP A 125 -12.86 -19.84 -2.47
N ARG A 126 -13.19 -20.73 -3.41
CA ARG A 126 -13.90 -21.99 -3.09
C ARG A 126 -12.97 -23.07 -2.56
N GLU A 127 -11.71 -23.03 -2.98
CA GLU A 127 -10.75 -24.08 -2.71
C GLU A 127 -9.91 -23.77 -1.46
N ASN A 128 -10.06 -22.57 -0.90
CA ASN A 128 -9.30 -22.06 0.26
C ASN A 128 -7.79 -22.12 -0.01
N THR A 129 -7.38 -21.70 -1.21
CA THR A 129 -6.00 -21.67 -1.69
C THR A 129 -5.46 -20.24 -1.82
N ALA A 130 -6.32 -19.23 -1.77
CA ALA A 130 -5.95 -17.84 -1.88
C ALA A 130 -5.35 -17.32 -0.56
N GLN A 131 -4.26 -16.57 -0.68
CA GLN A 131 -3.66 -15.86 0.45
C GLN A 131 -3.93 -14.37 0.34
N THR A 132 -4.13 -13.69 1.46
CA THR A 132 -4.34 -12.25 1.53
C THR A 132 -3.26 -11.59 2.38
N LEU A 133 -2.58 -10.60 1.79
CA LEU A 133 -1.80 -9.61 2.51
C LEU A 133 -2.70 -8.45 2.91
N ILE A 134 -2.63 -8.04 4.18
CA ILE A 134 -3.24 -6.83 4.70
C ILE A 134 -2.11 -5.93 5.15
N LEU A 135 -1.99 -4.74 4.54
CA LEU A 135 -1.09 -3.69 5.01
C LEU A 135 -1.90 -2.70 5.84
N HIS A 136 -1.60 -2.62 7.12
CA HIS A 136 -2.20 -1.65 8.03
C HIS A 136 -1.45 -0.33 7.90
N CYS A 137 -2.14 0.68 7.39
CA CYS A 137 -1.63 2.04 7.30
C CYS A 137 -2.49 2.96 8.18
N ARG A 138 -1.91 4.09 8.59
CA ARG A 138 -2.59 5.08 9.41
C ARG A 138 -2.14 6.49 9.07
N ASP A 139 -3.10 7.40 9.03
CA ASP A 139 -2.83 8.83 9.17
C ASP A 139 -2.97 9.18 10.66
N GLU A 140 -1.85 9.45 11.33
CA GLU A 140 -1.85 9.73 12.77
C GLU A 140 -2.52 11.05 13.14
N VAL A 141 -2.53 12.03 12.22
CA VAL A 141 -3.13 13.35 12.47
C VAL A 141 -4.65 13.23 12.45
N LEU A 142 -5.19 12.53 11.46
CA LEU A 142 -6.63 12.30 11.31
C LEU A 142 -7.15 11.14 12.16
N GLN A 143 -6.27 10.30 12.70
CA GLN A 143 -6.62 9.02 13.32
C GLN A 143 -7.45 8.14 12.36
N LEU A 144 -7.01 8.10 11.10
CA LEU A 144 -7.67 7.36 10.03
C LEU A 144 -6.86 6.11 9.72
N ASP A 145 -7.42 4.94 10.04
CA ASP A 145 -6.81 3.66 9.69
C ASP A 145 -7.23 3.28 8.27
N VAL A 146 -6.26 2.84 7.48
CA VAL A 146 -6.40 2.49 6.06
C VAL A 146 -5.76 1.12 5.84
N ASP A 147 -6.60 0.09 5.80
CA ASP A 147 -6.17 -1.29 5.55
C ASP A 147 -6.20 -1.58 4.06
N LEU A 148 -5.04 -1.88 3.48
CA LEU A 148 -4.90 -2.25 2.08
C LEU A 148 -4.87 -3.78 1.96
N TYR A 149 -5.87 -4.35 1.31
CA TYR A 149 -5.99 -5.79 1.10
C TYR A 149 -5.49 -6.17 -0.28
N TYR A 150 -4.67 -7.21 -0.35
CA TYR A 150 -4.19 -7.82 -1.58
C TYR A 150 -4.39 -9.33 -1.48
N THR A 151 -5.34 -9.87 -2.24
CA THR A 151 -5.59 -11.33 -2.27
C THR A 151 -5.08 -11.92 -3.57
N VAL A 152 -4.25 -12.97 -3.45
CA VAL A 152 -3.62 -13.65 -4.58
C VAL A 152 -4.32 -14.98 -4.86
N PHE A 153 -4.85 -15.11 -6.08
CA PHE A 153 -5.39 -16.34 -6.63
C PHE A 153 -4.35 -16.90 -7.62
N GLU A 154 -3.50 -17.79 -7.12
CA GLU A 154 -2.27 -18.23 -7.81
C GLU A 154 -2.54 -18.84 -9.19
N GLU A 155 -3.50 -19.77 -9.28
CA GLU A 155 -3.83 -20.50 -10.52
C GLU A 155 -4.49 -19.62 -11.59
N ASN A 156 -5.12 -18.51 -11.19
CA ASN A 156 -5.84 -17.62 -12.08
C ASN A 156 -5.00 -16.44 -12.56
N ASP A 157 -3.74 -16.33 -12.16
CA ASP A 157 -2.91 -15.13 -12.37
C ASP A 157 -3.62 -13.84 -11.92
N MET A 158 -4.40 -13.92 -10.84
CA MET A 158 -5.26 -12.83 -10.39
C MET A 158 -4.85 -12.32 -9.01
N ILE A 159 -4.74 -11.00 -8.88
CA ILE A 159 -4.53 -10.30 -7.62
C ILE A 159 -5.68 -9.29 -7.46
N THR A 160 -6.47 -9.43 -6.40
CA THR A 160 -7.56 -8.50 -6.11
C THR A 160 -7.12 -7.52 -5.04
N ARG A 161 -7.47 -6.23 -5.21
CA ARG A 161 -7.19 -5.16 -4.25
C ARG A 161 -8.49 -4.60 -3.68
N SER A 162 -8.51 -4.32 -2.39
CA SER A 162 -9.59 -3.57 -1.74
C SER A 162 -9.05 -2.76 -0.58
N VAL A 163 -9.81 -1.76 -0.14
CA VAL A 163 -9.39 -0.89 0.97
C VAL A 163 -10.51 -0.78 1.98
N ARG A 164 -10.17 -0.84 3.27
CA ARG A 164 -11.06 -0.52 4.37
C ARG A 164 -10.53 0.73 5.08
N ILE A 165 -11.41 1.70 5.26
CA ILE A 165 -11.07 2.96 5.93
C ILE A 165 -11.88 3.04 7.21
N CYS A 166 -11.22 3.25 8.34
CA CYS A 166 -11.82 3.34 9.67
C CYS A 166 -11.42 4.67 10.32
N ASN A 167 -12.41 5.54 10.58
CA ASN A 167 -12.18 6.77 11.33
C ASN A 167 -12.24 6.48 12.84
N HIS A 168 -11.12 6.66 13.54
CA HIS A 168 -11.01 6.50 15.00
C HIS A 168 -11.10 7.82 15.76
N SER A 169 -11.17 8.95 15.05
CA SER A 169 -11.36 10.26 15.66
C SER A 169 -12.80 10.48 16.13
N LYS A 170 -13.01 11.56 16.89
CA LYS A 170 -14.35 12.00 17.30
C LYS A 170 -15.05 12.85 16.25
N GLU A 171 -14.28 13.45 15.35
CA GLU A 171 -14.77 14.40 14.36
C GLU A 171 -15.07 13.70 13.03
N ALA A 172 -15.94 14.30 12.23
CA ALA A 172 -16.28 13.75 10.93
C ALA A 172 -15.12 13.94 9.94
N VAL A 173 -14.87 12.90 9.15
CA VAL A 173 -14.01 12.93 7.97
C VAL A 173 -14.84 12.48 6.77
N TYR A 174 -14.75 13.22 5.68
CA TYR A 174 -15.48 12.93 4.45
C TYR A 174 -14.51 12.44 3.40
N LEU A 175 -14.80 11.30 2.77
CA LEU A 175 -14.13 10.89 1.54
C LEU A 175 -14.69 11.75 0.40
N THR A 176 -13.82 12.30 -0.44
CA THR A 176 -14.19 13.27 -1.50
C THR A 176 -13.69 12.86 -2.87
#